data_AF-A0ABD4A8I9-F1
#
_entry.id   AF-A0ABD4A8I9-F1
#
_cell.length_a   1.000
_cell.length_b   1.000
_cell.length_c   1.000
_cell.angle_alpha   90.00
_cell.angle_beta   90.00
_cell.angle_gamma   90.00
#
_symmetry.space_group_name_H-M   'P 1'
#
loop_
_entity.id
_entity.type
_entity.pdbx_description
1 polymer ?
#
loop_
_entity_poly.entity_id
_entity_poly.type
_entity_poly.pdbx_seq_one_letter_code
_entity_poly.pdbx_strand_id
1 'polypeptide(L)'
;MKAFYRLTARLKDTFKKLPICLIADSLYACENVLKQCKANNWNYLFRFKEDRIKSITDEFQALKNMEEEEGKKANVVKIRESEQRGEITWVNDIDYRGFGVNVFECELEDEKRKQKFTFITDIKITKNNAKKLMNAGRSRWRIENEGFNRQKNLRYHIEHASSQDYNAMKNHYLLTQITEIIMVLHEHGSKILRSMKKTIKEISSRLLEAFRRQTLTDEDIAQLGKPMQIRFT
;
A
#
# COMPACT_ATOMS: atom_id res chain seq x y z
N MET A 1 8.51 -12.45 -10.20
CA MET A 1 8.17 -11.55 -11.33
C MET A 1 7.02 -12.00 -12.22
N LYS A 2 6.92 -13.25 -12.70
CA LYS A 2 5.78 -13.67 -13.59
C LYS A 2 4.38 -13.39 -13.03
N ALA A 3 4.18 -13.55 -11.71
CA ALA A 3 2.90 -13.27 -11.06
C ALA A 3 2.51 -11.78 -11.12
N PHE A 4 3.48 -10.87 -11.05
CA PHE A 4 3.25 -9.43 -11.14
C PHE A 4 2.58 -9.08 -12.48
N TYR A 5 3.16 -9.52 -13.60
CA TYR A 5 2.61 -9.20 -14.93
C TYR A 5 1.20 -9.77 -15.15
N ARG A 6 0.91 -10.97 -14.63
CA ARG A 6 -0.45 -11.53 -14.69
C ARG A 6 -1.43 -10.69 -13.88
N LEU A 7 -1.02 -10.22 -12.70
CA LEU A 7 -1.85 -9.39 -11.84
C LEU A 7 -2.09 -8.01 -12.46
N THR A 8 -1.04 -7.35 -12.95
CA THR A 8 -1.17 -6.01 -13.55
C THR A 8 -2.04 -6.04 -14.81
N ALA A 9 -1.90 -7.07 -15.66
CA ALA A 9 -2.77 -7.25 -16.82
C ALA A 9 -4.25 -7.35 -16.43
N ARG A 10 -4.57 -8.21 -15.43
CA ARG A 10 -5.94 -8.35 -14.92
C ARG A 10 -6.46 -7.05 -14.30
N LEU A 11 -5.64 -6.37 -13.48
CA LEU A 11 -6.03 -5.10 -12.86
C LEU A 11 -6.34 -4.03 -13.90
N LYS A 12 -5.53 -3.92 -14.96
CA LYS A 12 -5.76 -2.92 -16.00
C LYS A 12 -7.02 -3.22 -16.80
N ASP A 13 -7.31 -4.49 -17.08
CA ASP A 13 -8.53 -4.87 -17.79
C ASP A 13 -9.78 -4.66 -16.94
N THR A 14 -9.76 -5.08 -15.67
CA THR A 14 -10.90 -4.91 -14.75
C THR A 14 -11.14 -3.44 -14.39
N PHE A 15 -10.09 -2.63 -14.21
CA PHE A 15 -10.18 -1.25 -13.72
C PHE A 15 -9.53 -0.24 -14.67
N LYS A 16 -9.98 -0.24 -15.93
CA LYS A 16 -9.36 0.53 -17.04
C LYS A 16 -9.05 2.00 -16.73
N LYS A 17 -9.94 2.67 -16.00
CA LYS A 17 -9.89 4.10 -15.67
C LYS A 17 -9.45 4.42 -14.24
N LEU A 18 -9.18 3.40 -13.41
CA LEU A 18 -8.79 3.65 -12.02
C LEU A 18 -7.35 4.17 -11.98
N PRO A 19 -7.09 5.36 -11.39
CA PRO A 19 -5.73 5.77 -11.09
C PRO A 19 -5.15 4.86 -10.01
N ILE A 20 -4.02 4.22 -10.30
CA ILE A 20 -3.35 3.29 -9.40
C ILE A 20 -1.95 3.81 -9.08
N CYS A 21 -1.60 3.78 -7.80
CA CYS A 21 -0.24 3.96 -7.32
C CYS A 21 0.25 2.66 -6.68
N LEU A 22 1.29 2.05 -7.22
CA LEU A 22 1.85 0.81 -6.72
C LEU A 22 2.84 1.07 -5.59
N ILE A 23 2.61 0.45 -4.43
CA ILE A 23 3.52 0.50 -3.29
C ILE A 23 4.15 -0.88 -3.12
N ALA A 24 5.48 -0.96 -3.19
CA ALA A 24 6.21 -2.24 -3.16
C ALA A 24 7.62 -2.10 -2.56
N ASP A 25 8.31 -3.22 -2.42
CA ASP A 25 9.71 -3.27 -1.95
C ASP A 25 10.72 -3.11 -3.08
N SER A 26 12.01 -3.24 -2.73
CA SER A 26 13.14 -3.00 -3.64
C SER A 26 13.18 -3.94 -4.83
N LEU A 27 12.55 -5.11 -4.74
CA LEU A 27 12.53 -6.09 -5.83
C LEU A 27 11.75 -5.56 -7.03
N TYR A 28 10.84 -4.61 -6.80
CA TYR A 28 10.00 -4.01 -7.84
C TYR A 28 10.60 -2.72 -8.41
N ALA A 29 11.65 -2.17 -7.80
CA ALA A 29 12.38 -1.02 -8.33
C ALA A 29 13.37 -1.46 -9.43
N CYS A 30 12.85 -2.09 -10.48
CA CYS A 30 13.62 -2.51 -11.65
C CYS A 30 12.94 -2.04 -12.95
N GLU A 31 13.76 -1.85 -13.98
CA GLU A 31 13.38 -1.29 -15.27
C GLU A 31 12.09 -1.89 -15.87
N ASN A 32 11.94 -3.21 -15.83
CA ASN A 32 10.75 -3.86 -16.42
C ASN A 32 9.46 -3.52 -15.66
N VAL A 33 9.51 -3.34 -14.34
CA VAL A 33 8.35 -2.89 -13.56
C VAL A 33 8.05 -1.44 -13.87
N LEU A 34 9.07 -0.57 -13.92
CA LEU A 34 8.90 0.85 -14.25
C LEU A 34 8.26 1.02 -15.64
N LYS A 35 8.72 0.23 -16.63
CA LYS A 35 8.10 0.15 -17.96
C LYS A 35 6.62 -0.18 -17.89
N GLN A 36 6.23 -1.17 -17.08
CA GLN A 36 4.82 -1.55 -16.92
C GLN A 36 3.98 -0.47 -16.24
N CYS A 37 4.51 0.18 -15.19
CA CYS A 37 3.82 1.29 -14.54
C CYS A 37 3.56 2.42 -15.54
N LYS A 38 4.59 2.83 -16.30
CA LYS A 38 4.49 3.87 -17.33
C LYS A 38 3.48 3.49 -18.42
N ALA A 39 3.54 2.26 -18.95
CA ALA A 39 2.62 1.79 -19.98
C ALA A 39 1.16 1.79 -19.52
N ASN A 40 0.91 1.53 -18.23
CA ASN A 40 -0.44 1.53 -17.66
C ASN A 40 -0.92 2.91 -17.17
N ASN A 41 -0.06 3.94 -17.25
CA ASN A 41 -0.24 5.25 -16.63
C ASN A 41 -0.52 5.14 -15.12
N TRP A 42 0.29 4.33 -14.44
CA TRP A 42 0.24 4.13 -12.99
C TRP A 42 1.45 4.76 -12.33
N ASN A 43 1.22 5.39 -11.19
CA ASN A 43 2.30 5.86 -10.34
C ASN A 43 2.90 4.69 -9.54
N TYR A 44 4.08 4.89 -8.99
CA TYR A 44 4.71 3.97 -8.07
C TYR A 44 5.42 4.69 -6.93
N LEU A 45 5.54 3.98 -5.81
CA LEU A 45 6.31 4.37 -4.65
C LEU A 45 6.95 3.12 -4.06
N PHE A 46 8.20 2.87 -4.44
CA PHE A 46 8.91 1.66 -4.05
C PHE A 46 9.91 1.97 -2.97
N ARG A 47 9.86 1.22 -1.87
CA ARG A 47 10.89 1.28 -0.84
C ARG A 47 12.13 0.56 -1.38
N PHE A 48 13.30 1.15 -1.24
CA PHE A 48 14.54 0.43 -1.50
C PHE A 48 15.55 0.56 -0.36
N LYS A 49 16.54 -0.33 -0.40
CA LYS A 49 17.72 -0.28 0.46
C LYS A 49 18.90 0.16 -0.38
N GLU A 50 19.81 0.90 0.22
CA GLU A 50 20.96 1.51 -0.42
C GLU A 50 21.82 0.51 -1.22
N ASP A 51 21.92 -0.73 -0.74
CA ASP A 51 22.67 -1.83 -1.34
C ASP A 51 22.07 -2.40 -2.63
N ARG A 52 20.79 -2.16 -2.90
CA ARG A 52 20.07 -2.80 -4.02
C ARG A 52 20.20 -2.07 -5.35
N ILE A 53 20.32 -0.74 -5.33
CA ILE A 53 20.38 0.07 -6.55
C ILE A 53 21.51 1.10 -6.41
N LYS A 54 22.74 0.58 -6.41
CA LYS A 54 23.94 1.37 -6.13
C LYS A 54 24.04 2.64 -6.99
N SER A 55 23.74 2.57 -8.29
CA SER A 55 23.81 3.75 -9.17
C SER A 55 22.90 4.89 -8.71
N ILE A 56 21.65 4.59 -8.34
CA ILE A 56 20.71 5.59 -7.82
C ILE A 56 21.18 6.10 -6.47
N THR A 57 21.64 5.20 -5.60
CA THR A 57 22.12 5.58 -4.27
C THR A 57 23.31 6.54 -4.38
N ASP A 58 24.30 6.21 -5.20
CA ASP A 58 25.52 7.00 -5.37
C ASP A 58 25.19 8.38 -5.97
N GLU A 59 24.33 8.44 -7.00
CA GLU A 59 23.90 9.68 -7.62
C GLU A 59 23.05 10.54 -6.67
N PHE A 60 22.13 9.93 -5.91
CA PHE A 60 21.35 10.62 -4.90
C PHE A 60 22.23 11.25 -3.81
N GLN A 61 23.22 10.50 -3.30
CA GLN A 61 24.14 11.04 -2.29
C GLN A 61 25.03 12.14 -2.85
N ALA A 62 25.53 12.00 -4.08
CA ALA A 62 26.34 13.03 -4.74
C ALA A 62 25.54 14.34 -4.90
N LEU A 63 24.31 14.26 -5.42
CA LEU A 63 23.45 15.43 -5.61
C LEU A 63 23.02 16.06 -4.28
N LYS A 64 22.71 15.24 -3.27
CA LYS A 64 22.40 15.71 -1.92
C LYS A 64 23.55 16.52 -1.32
N ASN A 65 24.78 16.01 -1.41
CA ASN A 65 25.96 16.69 -0.87
C ASN A 65 26.25 18.00 -1.61
N MET A 66 26.14 18.02 -2.94
CA MET A 66 26.31 19.25 -3.74
C MET A 66 25.29 20.33 -3.36
N GLU A 67 24.01 19.97 -3.18
CA GLU A 67 22.97 20.93 -2.77
C GLU A 67 23.21 21.49 -1.35
N GLU A 68 23.76 20.67 -0.44
CA GLU A 68 24.15 21.08 0.91
C GLU A 68 25.35 22.05 0.89
N GLU A 69 26.39 21.75 0.10
CA GLU A 69 27.59 22.58 -0.05
C GLU A 69 27.27 23.94 -0.70
N GLU A 70 26.34 23.98 -1.66
CA GLU A 70 25.88 25.23 -2.28
C GLU A 70 24.91 26.04 -1.39
N GLY A 71 24.61 25.59 -0.17
CA GLY A 71 23.69 26.25 0.76
C GLY A 71 22.22 26.19 0.32
N LYS A 72 21.90 25.43 -0.73
CA LYS A 72 20.54 25.24 -1.27
C LYS A 72 19.81 24.18 -0.45
N LYS A 73 19.31 24.53 0.74
CA LYS A 73 18.39 23.67 1.55
C LYS A 73 17.01 23.44 0.90
N ALA A 74 16.89 23.55 -0.43
CA ALA A 74 15.61 23.59 -1.12
C ALA A 74 14.82 22.28 -1.00
N ASN A 75 15.50 21.13 -0.86
CA ASN A 75 14.87 19.82 -0.87
C ASN A 75 14.85 19.09 0.47
N VAL A 76 14.68 19.83 1.57
CA VAL A 76 14.53 19.25 2.91
C VAL A 76 13.26 19.77 3.60
N VAL A 77 12.54 18.88 4.27
CA VAL A 77 11.43 19.23 5.18
C VAL A 77 11.59 18.51 6.51
N LYS A 78 11.62 19.27 7.59
CA LYS A 78 11.53 18.73 8.95
C LYS A 78 10.11 18.23 9.23
N ILE A 79 10.01 17.06 9.82
CA ILE A 79 8.76 16.42 10.16
C ILE A 79 8.72 16.01 11.62
N ARG A 80 7.50 15.94 12.15
CA ARG A 80 7.18 15.35 13.44
C ARG A 80 6.01 14.39 13.24
N GLU A 81 6.19 13.16 13.72
CA GLU A 81 5.19 12.09 13.73
C GLU A 81 5.10 11.55 15.16
N SER A 82 4.02 11.89 15.85
CA SER A 82 3.86 11.60 17.29
C SER A 82 5.07 12.09 18.11
N GLU A 83 5.80 11.19 18.77
CA GLU A 83 7.01 11.49 19.54
C GLU A 83 8.28 11.53 18.68
N GLN A 84 8.23 11.02 17.45
CA GLN A 84 9.37 10.96 16.53
C GLN A 84 9.57 12.31 15.83
N ARG A 85 10.83 12.74 15.77
CA ARG A 85 11.26 13.91 14.98
C ARG A 85 12.17 13.44 13.86
N GLY A 86 12.21 14.20 12.78
CA GLY A 86 12.99 13.78 11.63
C GLY A 86 12.97 14.76 10.48
N GLU A 87 13.49 14.29 9.37
CA GLU A 87 13.52 15.05 8.13
C GLU A 87 13.29 14.15 6.91
N ILE A 88 12.77 14.78 5.87
CA ILE A 88 12.65 14.19 4.55
C ILE A 88 13.53 15.01 3.62
N THR A 89 14.48 14.34 2.98
CA THR A 89 15.38 14.93 1.98
C THR A 89 15.14 14.23 0.65
N TRP A 90 15.10 14.97 -0.45
CA TRP A 90 14.82 14.38 -1.76
C TRP A 90 15.64 14.98 -2.88
N VAL A 91 15.71 14.25 -3.99
CA VAL A 91 16.25 14.71 -5.26
C VAL A 91 15.28 14.24 -6.35
N ASN A 92 14.96 15.14 -7.27
CA ASN A 92 14.09 14.83 -8.40
C ASN A 92 14.92 14.57 -9.66
N ASP A 93 14.31 13.91 -10.64
CA ASP A 93 14.82 13.80 -12.00
C ASP A 93 16.21 13.10 -12.13
N ILE A 94 16.50 12.12 -11.27
CA ILE A 94 17.67 11.22 -11.39
C ILE A 94 17.48 10.29 -12.59
N ASP A 95 18.50 10.10 -13.44
CA ASP A 95 18.40 9.11 -14.51
C ASP A 95 18.62 7.70 -13.98
N TYR A 96 17.63 6.84 -14.20
CA TYR A 96 17.75 5.42 -13.93
C TYR A 96 17.44 4.63 -15.18
N ARG A 97 18.47 4.35 -15.98
CA ARG A 97 18.38 3.57 -17.22
C ARG A 97 17.38 4.18 -18.21
N GLY A 98 17.41 5.50 -18.38
CA GLY A 98 16.49 6.24 -19.24
C GLY A 98 15.13 6.55 -18.61
N PHE A 99 14.96 6.31 -17.30
CA PHE A 99 13.80 6.75 -16.54
C PHE A 99 14.21 7.88 -15.60
N GLY A 100 13.62 9.08 -15.78
CA GLY A 100 13.69 10.13 -14.78
C GLY A 100 12.89 9.72 -13.54
N VAL A 101 13.59 9.47 -12.44
CA VAL A 101 13.01 9.03 -11.17
C VAL A 101 13.28 10.05 -10.07
N ASN A 102 12.39 10.08 -9.08
CA ASN A 102 12.52 10.93 -7.91
C ASN A 102 12.79 10.06 -6.69
N VAL A 103 13.73 10.48 -5.86
CA VAL A 103 14.19 9.72 -4.70
C VAL A 103 14.05 10.58 -3.47
N PHE A 104 13.53 9.99 -2.40
CA PHE A 104 13.59 10.62 -1.08
C PHE A 104 14.02 9.66 0.00
N GLU A 105 14.69 10.25 0.98
CA GLU A 105 15.16 9.67 2.21
C GLU A 105 14.37 10.29 3.35
N CYS A 106 13.91 9.46 4.26
CA CYS A 106 13.25 9.87 5.49
C CYS A 106 14.02 9.31 6.67
N GLU A 107 14.52 10.21 7.51
CA GLU A 107 15.11 9.89 8.80
C GLU A 107 14.12 10.24 9.90
N LEU A 108 13.83 9.30 10.79
CA LEU A 108 12.98 9.47 11.96
C LEU A 108 13.72 8.98 13.19
N GLU A 109 13.67 9.76 14.26
CA GLU A 109 14.35 9.49 15.51
C GLU A 109 13.42 9.74 16.70
N ASP A 110 13.43 8.80 17.64
CA ASP A 110 12.95 8.96 19.01
C ASP A 110 14.09 8.67 19.99
N GLU A 111 13.85 8.79 21.29
CA GLU A 111 14.85 8.57 22.35
C GLU A 111 15.50 7.18 22.31
N LYS A 112 14.90 6.20 21.61
CA LYS A 112 15.35 4.80 21.61
C LYS A 112 15.87 4.34 20.26
N ARG A 113 15.43 4.93 19.16
CA ARG A 113 15.69 4.39 17.82
C ARG A 113 15.73 5.47 16.74
N LYS A 114 16.78 5.39 15.92
CA LYS A 114 16.86 6.05 14.60
C LYS A 114 16.44 5.08 13.49
N GLN A 115 15.56 5.53 12.60
CA GLN A 115 15.03 4.77 11.47
C GLN A 115 15.25 5.55 10.19
N LYS A 116 15.73 4.85 9.16
CA LYS A 116 15.99 5.40 7.83
C LYS A 116 15.18 4.65 6.79
N PHE A 117 14.50 5.39 5.91
CA PHE A 117 13.71 4.83 4.82
C PHE A 117 14.03 5.57 3.53
N THR A 118 14.33 4.83 2.46
CA THR A 118 14.57 5.39 1.14
C THR A 118 13.52 4.87 0.16
N PHE A 119 13.02 5.78 -0.68
CA PHE A 119 11.96 5.49 -1.63
C PHE A 119 12.28 6.07 -3.00
N ILE A 120 11.83 5.37 -4.04
CA ILE A 120 11.87 5.80 -5.43
C ILE A 120 10.45 5.91 -5.98
N THR A 121 10.16 6.97 -6.72
CA THR A 121 8.82 7.28 -7.25
C THR A 121 8.90 8.04 -8.57
N ASP A 122 7.89 7.92 -9.42
CA ASP A 122 7.68 8.79 -10.59
C ASP A 122 6.97 10.11 -10.21
N ILE A 123 6.45 10.22 -8.99
CA ILE A 123 5.77 11.42 -8.51
C ILE A 123 6.82 12.46 -8.13
N LYS A 124 6.78 13.62 -8.79
CA LYS A 124 7.66 14.75 -8.45
C LYS A 124 7.49 15.15 -6.99
N ILE A 125 8.61 15.22 -6.27
CA ILE A 125 8.64 15.47 -4.84
C ILE A 125 8.79 16.96 -4.58
N THR A 126 7.97 17.46 -3.68
CA THR A 126 7.91 18.87 -3.28
C THR A 126 7.70 18.94 -1.77
N LYS A 127 7.96 20.11 -1.19
CA LYS A 127 7.68 20.38 0.23
C LYS A 127 6.24 20.03 0.63
N ASN A 128 5.29 20.22 -0.28
CA ASN A 128 3.86 20.04 -0.03
C ASN A 128 3.38 18.59 -0.05
N ASN A 129 4.11 17.69 -0.74
CA ASN A 129 3.72 16.29 -0.88
C ASN A 129 4.68 15.31 -0.20
N ALA A 130 5.89 15.72 0.18
CA ALA A 130 6.92 14.86 0.80
C ALA A 130 6.37 14.07 2.00
N LYS A 131 5.68 14.74 2.93
CA LYS A 131 5.06 14.08 4.09
C LYS A 131 3.97 13.07 3.70
N LYS A 132 3.16 13.37 2.67
CA LYS A 132 2.12 12.46 2.17
C LYS A 132 2.73 11.22 1.52
N LEU A 133 3.78 11.40 0.72
CA LEU A 133 4.52 10.29 0.10
C LEU A 133 5.18 9.41 1.15
N MET A 134 5.83 9.99 2.16
CA MET A 134 6.38 9.23 3.28
C MET A 134 5.30 8.38 3.98
N ASN A 135 4.16 8.99 4.32
CA ASN A 135 3.06 8.27 4.97
C ASN A 135 2.49 7.16 4.09
N ALA A 136 2.34 7.40 2.79
CA ALA A 136 1.94 6.37 1.83
C ALA A 136 2.96 5.21 1.77
N GLY A 137 4.25 5.50 1.66
CA GLY A 137 5.31 4.50 1.60
C GLY A 137 5.38 3.65 2.87
N ARG A 138 5.17 4.27 4.04
CA ARG A 138 5.12 3.58 5.34
C ARG A 138 3.86 2.73 5.52
N SER A 139 2.77 3.05 4.82
CA SER A 139 1.52 2.30 4.91
C SER A 139 1.65 0.82 4.48
N ARG A 140 2.72 0.45 3.75
CA ARG A 140 3.04 -0.95 3.42
C ARG A 140 3.10 -1.84 4.67
N TRP A 141 3.55 -1.32 5.81
CA TRP A 141 3.57 -2.03 7.10
C TRP A 141 2.17 -2.53 7.52
N ARG A 142 1.11 -1.83 7.12
CA ARG A 142 -0.29 -2.24 7.40
C ARG A 142 -0.67 -3.52 6.66
N ILE A 143 -0.12 -3.79 5.47
CA ILE A 143 -0.37 -5.04 4.74
C ILE A 143 0.08 -6.24 5.57
N GLU A 144 1.24 -6.12 6.22
CA GLU A 144 1.83 -7.18 7.03
C GLU A 144 1.09 -7.33 8.37
N ASN A 145 0.83 -6.21 9.07
CA ASN A 145 0.28 -6.25 10.43
C ASN A 145 -1.25 -6.27 10.51
N GLU A 146 -1.93 -5.44 9.73
CA GLU A 146 -3.40 -5.40 9.71
C GLU A 146 -3.98 -6.44 8.73
N GLY A 147 -3.23 -6.81 7.68
CA GLY A 147 -3.63 -7.85 6.74
C GLY A 147 -3.23 -9.24 7.24
N PHE A 148 -1.98 -9.63 7.01
CA PHE A 148 -1.55 -11.02 7.23
C PHE A 148 -1.53 -11.44 8.70
N ASN A 149 -0.96 -10.65 9.60
CA ASN A 149 -0.91 -11.00 11.02
C ASN A 149 -2.32 -11.15 11.62
N ARG A 150 -3.28 -10.34 11.18
CA ARG A 150 -4.69 -10.47 11.57
C ARG A 150 -5.29 -11.80 11.12
N GLN A 151 -5.05 -12.20 9.87
CA GLN A 151 -5.55 -13.47 9.35
C GLN A 151 -4.88 -14.68 10.05
N LYS A 152 -3.58 -14.58 10.35
CA LYS A 152 -2.81 -15.66 11.01
C LYS A 152 -3.16 -15.83 12.48
N ASN A 153 -3.17 -14.74 13.23
CA ASN A 153 -3.16 -14.82 14.70
C ASN A 153 -4.47 -14.35 15.36
N LEU A 154 -5.29 -13.55 14.68
CA LEU A 154 -6.45 -12.91 15.31
C LEU A 154 -7.81 -13.48 14.88
N ARG A 155 -7.98 -13.87 13.61
CA ARG A 155 -9.31 -14.18 13.07
C ARG A 155 -9.49 -15.58 12.49
N TYR A 156 -8.57 -16.04 11.65
CA TYR A 156 -8.84 -17.21 10.80
C TYR A 156 -7.83 -18.33 10.92
N HIS A 157 -6.71 -18.11 11.62
CA HIS A 157 -5.66 -19.11 11.78
C HIS A 157 -5.22 -19.73 10.45
N ILE A 158 -4.94 -18.89 9.43
CA ILE A 158 -4.63 -19.36 8.07
C ILE A 158 -3.36 -20.23 7.95
N GLU A 159 -2.58 -20.37 9.03
CA GLU A 159 -1.43 -21.29 9.12
C GLU A 159 -1.83 -22.69 9.58
N HIS A 160 -3.07 -22.88 10.04
CA HIS A 160 -3.60 -24.19 10.39
C HIS A 160 -3.90 -25.00 9.13
N ALA A 161 -3.45 -26.26 9.12
CA ALA A 161 -3.71 -27.19 8.04
C ALA A 161 -5.13 -27.76 8.15
N SER A 162 -6.12 -27.06 7.58
CA SER A 162 -7.53 -27.46 7.61
C SER A 162 -7.85 -28.73 6.81
N SER A 163 -6.92 -29.23 5.98
CA SER A 163 -7.03 -30.47 5.23
C SER A 163 -5.66 -30.99 4.81
N GLN A 164 -5.54 -32.31 4.61
CA GLN A 164 -4.38 -32.94 3.96
C GLN A 164 -4.51 -32.93 2.42
N ASP A 165 -5.70 -32.69 1.88
CA ASP A 165 -5.91 -32.52 0.44
C ASP A 165 -5.55 -31.10 0.02
N TYR A 166 -4.66 -30.99 -0.97
CA TYR A 166 -4.13 -29.70 -1.42
C TYR A 166 -5.18 -28.80 -2.06
N ASN A 167 -6.16 -29.36 -2.78
CA ASN A 167 -7.23 -28.59 -3.39
C ASN A 167 -8.23 -28.12 -2.33
N ALA A 168 -8.57 -28.96 -1.36
CA ALA A 168 -9.39 -28.58 -0.21
C ALA A 168 -8.74 -27.44 0.59
N MET A 169 -7.41 -27.51 0.83
CA MET A 169 -6.67 -26.44 1.49
C MET A 169 -6.72 -25.13 0.70
N LYS A 170 -6.55 -25.17 -0.62
CA LYS A 170 -6.71 -23.98 -1.49
C LYS A 170 -8.12 -23.40 -1.41
N ASN A 171 -9.14 -24.24 -1.49
CA ASN A 171 -10.53 -23.81 -1.43
C ASN A 171 -10.83 -23.14 -0.09
N HIS A 172 -10.37 -23.74 1.02
CA HIS A 172 -10.49 -23.16 2.34
C HIS A 172 -9.81 -21.78 2.43
N TYR A 173 -8.58 -21.66 1.92
CA TYR A 173 -7.88 -20.38 1.88
C TYR A 173 -8.64 -19.30 1.09
N LEU A 174 -9.19 -19.65 -0.08
CA LEU A 174 -9.97 -18.73 -0.91
C LEU A 174 -11.26 -18.28 -0.22
N LEU A 175 -11.97 -19.20 0.46
CA LEU A 175 -13.15 -18.86 1.27
C LEU A 175 -12.81 -17.90 2.40
N THR A 176 -11.65 -18.09 3.04
CA THR A 176 -11.15 -17.14 4.05
C THR A 176 -10.86 -15.77 3.44
N GLN A 177 -10.29 -15.69 2.23
CA GLN A 177 -10.07 -14.40 1.56
C GLN A 177 -11.39 -13.69 1.23
N ILE A 178 -12.40 -14.42 0.74
CA ILE A 178 -13.73 -13.87 0.48
C ILE A 178 -14.36 -13.35 1.78
N THR A 179 -14.27 -14.14 2.85
CA THR A 179 -14.75 -13.75 4.19
C THR A 179 -14.08 -12.47 4.66
N GLU A 180 -12.76 -12.37 4.51
CA GLU A 180 -12.01 -11.18 4.90
C GLU A 180 -12.44 -9.94 4.10
N ILE A 181 -12.68 -10.08 2.79
CA ILE A 181 -13.17 -8.98 1.95
C ILE A 181 -14.51 -8.47 2.49
N ILE A 182 -15.45 -9.36 2.81
CA ILE A 182 -16.76 -9.00 3.37
C ILE A 182 -16.60 -8.31 4.73
N MET A 183 -15.75 -8.84 5.61
CA MET A 183 -15.50 -8.26 6.93
C MET A 183 -14.89 -6.86 6.82
N VAL A 184 -13.87 -6.67 5.98
CA VAL A 184 -13.25 -5.36 5.74
C VAL A 184 -14.25 -4.37 5.16
N LEU A 185 -15.06 -4.80 4.18
CA LEU A 185 -16.13 -3.99 3.62
C LEU A 185 -17.13 -3.55 4.69
N HIS A 186 -17.49 -4.45 5.59
CA HIS A 186 -18.42 -4.16 6.68
C HIS A 186 -17.83 -3.21 7.73
N GLU A 187 -16.59 -3.48 8.15
CA GLU A 187 -15.89 -2.71 9.18
C GLU A 187 -15.56 -1.30 8.72
N HIS A 188 -15.21 -1.11 7.46
CA HIS A 188 -14.77 0.17 6.93
C HIS A 188 -15.79 0.87 6.03
N GLY A 189 -16.81 0.15 5.54
CA GLY A 189 -17.75 0.64 4.52
C GLY A 189 -18.74 1.69 5.00
N SER A 190 -18.91 1.88 6.32
CA SER A 190 -19.82 2.89 6.88
C SER A 190 -19.21 3.60 8.09
N LYS A 191 -19.32 4.94 8.12
CA LYS A 191 -18.96 5.76 9.27
C LYS A 191 -19.74 5.35 10.53
N ILE A 192 -21.03 5.07 10.36
CA ILE A 192 -21.92 4.63 11.45
C ILE A 192 -21.42 3.31 12.03
N LEU A 193 -21.05 2.34 11.18
CA LEU A 193 -20.56 1.05 11.68
C LEU A 193 -19.24 1.19 12.43
N ARG A 194 -18.34 2.06 11.97
CA ARG A 194 -17.09 2.37 12.69
C ARG A 194 -17.33 3.04 14.04
N SER A 195 -18.30 3.96 14.13
CA SER A 195 -18.59 4.64 15.40
C SER A 195 -19.23 3.72 16.44
N MET A 196 -19.87 2.62 16.03
CA MET A 196 -20.47 1.64 16.94
C MET A 196 -19.44 0.82 17.73
N LYS A 197 -18.14 0.84 17.38
CA LYS A 197 -17.03 0.14 18.07
C LYS A 197 -17.35 -1.32 18.47
N LYS A 198 -18.03 -2.06 17.59
CA LYS A 198 -18.41 -3.45 17.85
C LYS A 198 -17.19 -4.37 17.88
N THR A 199 -17.26 -5.40 18.70
CA THR A 199 -16.28 -6.47 18.73
C THR A 199 -16.39 -7.34 17.46
N ILE A 200 -15.31 -8.05 17.14
CA ILE A 200 -15.25 -8.98 16.00
C ILE A 200 -16.38 -10.01 16.08
N LYS A 201 -16.63 -10.56 17.26
CA LYS A 201 -17.68 -11.58 17.48
C LYS A 201 -19.08 -11.02 17.19
N GLU A 202 -19.38 -9.79 17.61
CA GLU A 202 -20.67 -9.15 17.35
C GLU A 202 -20.87 -8.86 15.87
N ILE A 203 -19.81 -8.41 15.18
CA ILE A 203 -19.84 -8.17 13.74
C ILE A 203 -20.12 -9.48 13.00
N SER A 204 -19.36 -10.54 13.29
CA SER A 204 -19.55 -11.85 12.67
C SER A 204 -20.94 -12.41 12.93
N SER A 205 -21.44 -12.31 14.16
CA SER A 205 -22.79 -12.79 14.52
C SER A 205 -23.87 -12.01 13.77
N ARG A 206 -23.73 -10.69 13.65
CA ARG A 206 -24.69 -9.86 12.91
C ARG A 206 -24.68 -10.18 11.42
N LEU A 207 -23.51 -10.35 10.81
CA LEU A 207 -23.39 -10.72 9.41
C LEU A 207 -24.01 -12.11 9.15
N LEU A 208 -23.77 -13.07 10.04
CA LEU A 208 -24.39 -14.40 9.96
C LEU A 208 -25.91 -14.33 10.05
N GLU A 209 -26.46 -13.57 11.00
CA GLU A 209 -27.91 -13.40 11.11
C GLU A 209 -28.50 -12.63 9.92
N ALA A 210 -27.77 -11.66 9.36
CA ALA A 210 -28.17 -10.99 8.13
C ALA A 210 -28.27 -11.98 6.96
N PHE A 211 -27.25 -12.82 6.74
CA PHE A 211 -27.31 -13.85 5.69
C PHE A 211 -28.42 -14.87 5.87
N ARG A 212 -28.83 -15.16 7.12
CA ARG A 212 -29.90 -16.12 7.42
C ARG A 212 -31.30 -15.55 7.29
N ARG A 213 -31.49 -14.28 7.66
CA ARG A 213 -32.82 -13.69 7.86
C ARG A 213 -33.16 -12.55 6.91
N GLN A 214 -32.15 -11.85 6.38
CA GLN A 214 -32.37 -10.73 5.46
C GLN A 214 -32.35 -11.25 4.03
N THR A 215 -33.52 -11.21 3.40
CA THR A 215 -33.66 -11.47 1.97
C THR A 215 -33.49 -10.15 1.24
N LEU A 216 -32.67 -10.14 0.17
CA LEU A 216 -32.60 -8.98 -0.71
C LEU A 216 -33.95 -8.84 -1.44
N THR A 217 -34.51 -7.64 -1.42
CA THR A 217 -35.73 -7.32 -2.16
C THR A 217 -35.41 -7.01 -3.62
N ASP A 218 -36.43 -7.01 -4.47
CA ASP A 218 -36.28 -6.60 -5.87
C ASP A 218 -35.78 -5.15 -5.99
N GLU A 219 -36.16 -4.28 -5.04
CA GLU A 219 -35.67 -2.91 -4.94
C GLU A 219 -34.16 -2.84 -4.64
N ASP A 220 -33.68 -3.65 -3.70
CA ASP A 220 -32.26 -3.76 -3.38
C ASP A 220 -31.44 -4.20 -4.60
N ILE A 221 -31.94 -5.21 -5.32
CA ILE A 221 -31.29 -5.76 -6.52
C ILE A 221 -31.29 -4.70 -7.64
N ALA A 222 -32.40 -3.99 -7.85
CA ALA A 222 -32.48 -2.91 -8.83
C ALA A 222 -31.51 -1.76 -8.51
N GLN A 223 -31.28 -1.47 -7.23
CA GLN A 223 -30.29 -0.49 -6.81
C GLN A 223 -28.85 -0.98 -7.04
N LEU A 224 -28.56 -2.27 -6.78
CA LEU A 224 -27.27 -2.90 -7.06
C LEU A 224 -26.94 -2.99 -8.56
N GLY A 225 -27.96 -3.06 -9.41
CA GLY A 225 -27.81 -3.04 -10.88
C GLY A 225 -27.30 -1.71 -11.44
N LYS A 226 -27.30 -0.63 -10.65
CA LYS A 226 -26.75 0.66 -11.06
C LYS A 226 -25.25 0.73 -10.76
N PRO A 227 -24.42 1.23 -11.70
CA PRO A 227 -23.01 1.48 -11.42
C PRO A 227 -22.86 2.38 -10.19
N MET A 228 -22.18 1.88 -9.17
CA MET A 228 -21.92 2.62 -7.93
C MET A 228 -20.44 2.60 -7.56
N GLN A 229 -19.98 3.66 -6.92
CA GLN A 229 -18.62 3.74 -6.40
C GLN A 229 -18.64 3.55 -4.88
N ILE A 230 -18.04 2.46 -4.40
CA ILE A 230 -17.84 2.25 -2.97
C ILE A 230 -16.66 3.14 -2.54
N ARG A 231 -16.93 4.10 -1.65
CA ARG A 231 -15.91 4.98 -1.07
C ARG A 231 -15.84 4.74 0.44
N PHE A 232 -14.70 4.25 0.90
CA PHE A 232 -14.37 4.24 2.32
C PHE A 232 -14.02 5.69 2.72
N THR A 233 -14.96 6.39 3.36
CA THR A 233 -14.79 7.78 3.83
C THR A 233 -14.26 7.86 5.26
#